data_AF-A0A838PVP7-F1
#
_entry.id   AF-A0A838PVP7-F1
#
_cell.length_a   1.000
_cell.length_b   1.000
_cell.length_c   1.000
_cell.angle_alpha   90.00
_cell.angle_beta   90.00
_cell.angle_gamma   90.00
#
_symmetry.space_group_name_H-M   'P 1'
#
loop_
_entity.id
_entity.type
_entity.pdbx_description
1 polymer ?
#
loop_
_entity_poly.entity_id
_entity_poly.type
_entity_poly.pdbx_seq_one_letter_code
_entity_poly.pdbx_strand_id
1 'polypeptide(L)'
;MDDFAGTAHQAYGLMPNMTWVIGRGGRILYKADWTSARNVEVFLQRYEEGRRHRPAAGAVAAYLTEQIEYRDVDREVFYARLRRNGSRAYTEFKRAEQIWRRRAEHTTAGA
;
A
#
# COMPACT_ATOMS: atom_id res chain seq x y z
N MET A 1 6.99 -9.56 -10.11
CA MET A 1 8.44 -9.45 -9.88
C MET A 1 8.98 -8.55 -10.97
N ASP A 2 9.82 -7.57 -10.65
CA ASP A 2 10.42 -6.63 -11.61
C ASP A 2 11.73 -7.20 -12.18
N ASP A 3 12.26 -6.60 -13.24
CA ASP A 3 13.59 -6.92 -13.75
C ASP A 3 14.70 -6.40 -12.82
N PHE A 4 15.94 -6.85 -13.05
CA PHE A 4 17.10 -6.41 -12.27
C PHE A 4 17.43 -4.91 -12.45
N ALA A 5 16.98 -4.30 -13.54
CA ALA A 5 17.15 -2.87 -13.78
C ALA A 5 16.10 -2.03 -13.02
N GLY A 6 15.07 -2.67 -12.46
CA GLY A 6 13.97 -2.01 -11.79
C GLY A 6 13.06 -1.25 -12.75
N THR A 7 12.93 -1.68 -14.01
CA THR A 7 12.22 -0.93 -15.05
C THR A 7 10.78 -0.62 -14.64
N ALA A 8 10.07 -1.57 -14.01
CA ALA A 8 8.71 -1.32 -13.54
C ALA A 8 8.69 -0.40 -12.31
N HIS A 9 9.61 -0.54 -11.36
CA HIS A 9 9.71 0.38 -10.22
C HIS A 9 10.02 1.82 -10.67
N GLN A 10 10.85 2.01 -11.69
CA GLN A 10 11.13 3.34 -12.24
C GLN A 10 9.90 3.92 -12.94
N ALA A 11 9.23 3.13 -13.79
CA ALA A 11 8.09 3.59 -14.55
C ALA A 11 6.85 3.87 -13.68
N TYR A 12 6.66 3.08 -12.62
CA TYR A 12 5.45 3.12 -11.82
C TYR A 12 5.63 3.74 -10.44
N GLY A 13 6.86 4.03 -10.01
CA GLY A 13 7.18 4.76 -8.78
C GLY A 13 8.01 3.91 -7.84
N LEU A 14 9.14 4.48 -7.45
CA LEU A 14 10.35 3.84 -6.91
C LEU A 14 10.18 3.18 -5.54
N MET A 15 8.95 2.98 -5.07
CA MET A 15 8.65 2.51 -3.72
C MET A 15 8.15 1.06 -3.76
N PRO A 16 8.61 0.21 -2.83
CA PRO A 16 8.54 -1.24 -2.95
C PRO A 16 7.13 -1.84 -2.86
N ASN A 17 6.12 -1.07 -2.44
CA ASN A 17 4.75 -1.54 -2.24
C ASN A 17 3.74 -0.48 -2.67
N MET A 18 3.83 0.00 -3.92
CA MET A 18 2.84 0.95 -4.42
C MET A 18 1.55 0.24 -4.85
N THR A 19 0.41 0.91 -4.72
CA THR A 19 -0.90 0.40 -5.17
C THR A 19 -1.53 1.31 -6.20
N TRP A 20 -2.02 0.70 -7.28
CA TRP A 20 -2.68 1.38 -8.38
C TRP A 20 -4.04 0.71 -8.62
N VAL A 21 -5.11 1.50 -8.76
CA VAL A 21 -6.40 1.01 -9.28
C VAL A 21 -6.58 1.58 -10.68
N ILE A 22 -6.65 0.69 -11.67
CA ILE A 22 -6.75 1.05 -13.08
C ILE A 22 -8.16 0.70 -13.57
N GLY A 23 -8.86 1.70 -14.09
CA GLY A 23 -10.18 1.54 -14.68
C GLY A 23 -10.15 1.01 -16.11
N ARG A 24 -11.34 0.78 -16.67
CA ARG A 24 -11.47 0.48 -18.11
C ARG A 24 -10.84 1.59 -18.94
N GLY A 25 -10.13 1.22 -20.01
CA GLY A 25 -9.41 2.15 -20.86
C GLY A 25 -8.06 2.62 -20.30
N GLY A 26 -7.54 1.97 -19.24
CA GLY A 26 -6.19 2.23 -18.72
C GLY A 26 -6.08 3.48 -17.83
N ARG A 27 -7.20 4.11 -17.47
CA ARG A 27 -7.18 5.30 -16.62
C ARG A 27 -6.84 4.96 -15.18
N ILE A 28 -5.86 5.66 -14.61
CA ILE A 28 -5.55 5.57 -13.18
C ILE A 28 -6.69 6.22 -12.40
N LEU A 29 -7.31 5.45 -11.50
CA LEU A 29 -8.40 5.91 -10.65
C LEU A 29 -7.94 6.18 -9.22
N TYR A 30 -6.89 5.47 -8.78
CA TYR A 30 -6.24 5.63 -7.48
C TYR A 30 -4.77 5.23 -7.61
N LYS A 31 -3.89 5.98 -6.94
CA LYS A 31 -2.48 5.67 -6.78
C LYS A 31 -2.09 5.96 -5.32
N ALA A 32 -1.33 5.05 -4.72
CA ALA A 32 -0.69 5.27 -3.43
C ALA A 32 0.72 4.68 -3.46
N ASP A 33 1.69 5.43 -2.94
CA ASP A 33 3.07 4.98 -2.96
C ASP A 33 3.39 3.91 -1.90
N TRP A 34 2.47 3.74 -0.93
CA TRP A 34 2.44 2.61 -0.01
C TRP A 34 1.06 1.97 0.05
N THR A 35 1.02 0.65 0.01
CA THR A 35 -0.22 -0.12 0.12
C THR A 35 -0.88 0.10 1.49
N SER A 36 -2.12 0.57 1.45
CA SER A 36 -3.07 0.54 2.57
C SER A 36 -4.34 -0.18 2.11
N ALA A 37 -4.54 -1.41 2.59
CA ALA A 37 -5.72 -2.20 2.22
C ALA A 37 -7.03 -1.48 2.57
N ARG A 38 -7.07 -0.81 3.74
CA ARG A 38 -8.22 -0.01 4.17
C ARG A 38 -8.52 1.13 3.21
N ASN A 39 -7.50 1.88 2.77
CA ASN A 39 -7.72 3.04 1.90
C ASN A 39 -8.14 2.60 0.50
N VAL A 40 -7.62 1.48 0.01
CA VAL A 40 -8.06 0.86 -1.25
C VAL A 40 -9.53 0.45 -1.17
N GLU A 41 -9.93 -0.21 -0.09
CA GLU A 41 -11.32 -0.61 0.14
C GLU A 41 -12.28 0.60 0.19
N VAL A 42 -11.95 1.62 1.00
CA VAL A 42 -12.72 2.86 1.08
C VAL A 42 -12.80 3.57 -0.27
N PHE A 43 -11.69 3.61 -1.02
CA PHE A 43 -11.67 4.18 -2.36
C PHE A 43 -12.62 3.43 -3.30
N LEU A 44 -12.58 2.09 -3.32
CA LEU A 44 -13.42 1.27 -4.19
C LEU A 44 -14.91 1.45 -3.87
N GLN A 45 -15.27 1.45 -2.59
CA GLN A 45 -16.64 1.69 -2.13
C GLN A 45 -17.16 3.05 -2.63
N ARG A 46 -16.43 4.14 -2.35
CA ARG A 46 -16.77 5.49 -2.82
C ARG A 46 -16.86 5.57 -4.34
N TYR A 47 -15.93 4.92 -5.04
CA TYR A 47 -15.90 4.93 -6.50
C TYR A 47 -17.11 4.20 -7.10
N GLU A 48 -17.50 3.05 -6.55
CA GLU A 48 -18.69 2.33 -6.97
C GLU A 48 -19.97 3.10 -6.68
N GLU A 49 -20.09 3.68 -5.50
CA GLU A 49 -21.23 4.53 -5.13
C GLU A 49 -21.37 5.72 -6.07
N GLY A 50 -20.27 6.43 -6.34
CA GLY A 50 -20.25 7.54 -7.30
C GLY A 50 -20.61 7.12 -8.72
N ARG A 51 -20.31 5.88 -9.12
CA ARG A 51 -20.76 5.32 -10.41
C ARG A 51 -22.26 5.02 -10.43
N ARG A 52 -22.83 4.49 -9.35
CA ARG A 52 -24.26 4.18 -9.24
C ARG A 52 -25.13 5.44 -9.26
N HIS A 53 -24.64 6.52 -8.66
CA HIS A 53 -25.37 7.79 -8.54
C HIS A 53 -24.97 8.83 -9.60
N ARG A 54 -24.26 8.42 -10.66
CA ARG A 54 -23.81 9.35 -11.69
C ARG A 54 -25.04 9.95 -12.40
N PRO A 55 -25.21 11.30 -12.40
CA PRO A 55 -26.31 11.92 -13.10
C PRO A 55 -26.30 11.56 -14.59
N ALA A 56 -27.48 11.36 -15.18
CA ALA A 56 -27.63 11.06 -16.60
C ALA A 56 -27.11 12.21 -17.50
N ALA A 57 -27.10 13.44 -16.97
CA ALA A 57 -26.58 14.63 -17.62
C ALA A 57 -25.65 15.40 -16.67
N GLY A 58 -24.55 15.92 -17.20
CA GLY A 58 -23.52 16.66 -16.46
C GLY A 58 -22.11 16.10 -16.68
N ALA A 59 -21.18 16.97 -17.07
CA ALA A 59 -19.78 16.60 -17.26
C ALA A 59 -19.06 16.57 -15.90
N VAL A 60 -18.85 15.37 -15.34
CA VAL A 60 -17.94 15.21 -14.20
C VAL A 60 -16.51 15.28 -14.72
N ALA A 61 -15.83 16.39 -14.44
CA ALA A 61 -14.41 16.54 -14.71
C ALA A 61 -13.57 15.81 -13.65
N ALA A 62 -12.49 15.15 -14.08
CA ALA A 62 -11.52 14.58 -13.16
C ALA A 62 -10.54 15.66 -12.71
N TYR A 63 -10.06 15.54 -11.47
CA TYR A 63 -8.95 16.33 -10.93
C TYR A 63 -7.96 15.40 -10.22
N LEU A 64 -6.72 15.87 -10.08
CA LEU A 64 -5.65 15.18 -9.35
C LEU A 64 -5.48 15.82 -7.98
N THR A 65 -5.16 15.00 -6.98
CA THR A 65 -4.83 15.44 -5.63
C THR A 65 -3.69 14.59 -5.08
N GLU A 66 -2.84 15.20 -4.25
CA GLU A 66 -1.77 14.55 -3.50
C GLU A 66 -2.04 14.74 -2.02
N GLN A 67 -1.94 13.65 -1.24
CA GLN A 67 -2.35 13.64 0.16
C GLN A 67 -1.40 12.76 0.98
N ILE A 68 -1.11 13.20 2.20
CA ILE A 68 -0.45 12.38 3.21
C ILE A 68 -1.53 11.73 4.06
N GLU A 69 -1.55 10.40 4.04
CA GLU A 69 -2.52 9.58 4.77
C GLU A 69 -1.81 8.80 5.88
N TYR A 70 -2.48 8.66 7.02
CA TYR A 70 -1.95 7.93 8.18
C TYR A 70 -2.68 6.60 8.33
N ARG A 71 -1.96 5.60 8.82
CA ARG A 71 -2.54 4.30 9.16
C ARG A 71 -2.21 3.95 10.60
N ASP A 72 -3.18 3.39 11.30
CA ASP A 72 -2.93 2.76 12.59
C ASP A 72 -2.07 1.52 12.39
N VAL A 73 -1.04 1.39 13.23
CA VAL A 73 -0.18 0.21 13.25
C VAL A 73 -0.65 -0.71 14.35
N ASP A 74 -1.68 -1.51 14.05
CA ASP A 74 -2.10 -2.60 14.93
C ASP A 74 -1.19 -3.82 14.73
N ARG A 75 -0.28 -4.02 15.67
CA ARG A 75 0.70 -5.11 15.63
C ARG A 75 0.04 -6.48 15.74
N GLU A 76 -1.02 -6.63 16.53
CA GLU A 76 -1.68 -7.92 16.73
C GLU A 76 -2.42 -8.35 15.47
N VAL A 77 -3.18 -7.44 14.87
CA VAL A 77 -3.84 -7.69 13.58
C VAL A 77 -2.82 -7.95 12.48
N PHE A 78 -1.69 -7.22 12.47
CA PHE A 78 -0.61 -7.48 11.53
C PHE A 78 -0.06 -8.90 11.67
N TYR A 79 0.25 -9.37 12.88
CA TYR A 79 0.71 -10.73 13.12
C TYR A 79 -0.32 -11.79 12.77
N ALA A 80 -1.60 -11.55 13.08
CA ALA A 80 -2.68 -12.45 12.71
C ALA A 80 -2.76 -12.63 11.18
N ARG A 81 -2.60 -11.54 10.42
CA ARG A 81 -2.56 -11.59 8.94
C ARG A 81 -1.34 -12.34 8.42
N LEU A 82 -0.16 -12.15 9.02
CA LEU A 82 1.02 -12.93 8.65
C LEU A 82 0.80 -14.44 8.86
N ARG A 83 0.21 -14.83 9.99
CA ARG A 83 -0.13 -16.24 10.26
C ARG A 83 -1.13 -16.78 9.25
N ARG A 84 -2.15 -16.01 8.87
CA ARG A 84 -3.12 -16.38 7.83
C ARG A 84 -2.44 -16.64 6.48
N ASN A 85 -1.41 -15.88 6.13
CA ASN A 85 -0.65 -16.05 4.89
C ASN A 85 0.39 -17.19 4.95
N GLY A 86 0.52 -17.86 6.10
CA GLY A 86 1.41 -18.99 6.32
C GLY A 86 2.37 -18.79 7.49
N SER A 87 2.64 -19.87 8.24
CA SER A 87 3.52 -19.86 9.42
C SER A 87 4.93 -19.34 9.13
N ARG A 88 5.43 -19.55 7.90
CA ARG A 88 6.73 -19.06 7.43
C ARG A 88 6.80 -17.53 7.44
N ALA A 89 5.78 -16.84 6.92
CA ALA A 89 5.75 -15.37 6.85
C ALA A 89 5.81 -14.74 8.25
N TYR A 90 5.08 -15.30 9.20
CA TYR A 90 5.13 -14.89 10.61
C TYR A 90 6.53 -15.08 11.22
N THR A 91 7.11 -16.27 11.02
CA THR A 91 8.40 -16.65 11.62
C THR A 91 9.56 -15.81 11.07
N GLU A 92 9.61 -15.62 9.75
CA GLU A 92 10.64 -14.82 9.08
C GLU A 92 10.57 -13.35 9.54
N PHE A 93 9.36 -12.78 9.63
CA PHE A 93 9.20 -11.41 10.14
C PHE A 93 9.66 -11.27 11.59
N LYS A 94 9.31 -12.22 12.46
CA LYS A 94 9.79 -12.23 13.86
C LYS A 94 11.31 -12.31 13.96
N ARG A 95 11.95 -13.08 13.08
CA ARG A 95 13.42 -13.13 13.00
C ARG A 95 14.02 -11.81 12.56
N ALA A 96 13.41 -11.12 11.59
CA ALA A 96 13.85 -9.81 11.14
C ALA A 96 13.77 -8.77 12.27
N GLU A 97 12.69 -8.76 13.07
CA GLU A 97 12.57 -7.88 14.24
C GLU A 97 13.73 -8.06 15.23
N GLN A 98 14.14 -9.31 15.50
CA GLN A 98 15.28 -9.59 16.38
C GLN A 98 16.60 -9.06 15.83
N ILE A 99 16.78 -9.11 14.50
CA ILE A 99 17.97 -8.54 13.85
C ILE A 99 17.96 -7.02 13.97
N TRP A 100 16.82 -6.38 13.71
CA TRP A 100 16.70 -4.92 13.81
C TRP A 100 16.91 -4.42 15.24
N ARG A 101 16.34 -5.11 16.23
CA ARG A 101 16.52 -4.77 17.63
C ARG A 101 17.99 -4.85 18.05
N ARG A 102 18.70 -5.93 17.69
CA ARG A 102 20.14 -6.05 17.94
C ARG A 102 20.95 -4.94 17.29
N ARG A 103 20.63 -4.58 16.04
CA ARG A 103 21.30 -3.47 15.34
C ARG A 103 21.08 -2.14 16.07
N ALA A 104 19.86 -1.86 16.52
CA ALA A 104 19.56 -0.66 17.28
C ALA A 104 20.34 -0.62 18.60
N GLU A 105 20.42 -1.73 19.33
CA GLU A 105 21.18 -1.84 20.58
C GLU A 105 22.69 -1.58 20.36
N HIS A 106 23.27 -2.09 19.28
CA HIS A 106 24.67 -1.83 18.92
C HIS A 106 24.95 -0.39 18.50
N THR A 107 24.02 0.27 17.79
CA THR A 107 24.16 1.68 17.40
C THR A 107 24.12 2.60 18.63
N THR A 108 23.27 2.30 19.62
CA THR A 108 23.16 3.11 20.85
C THR A 108 24.31 2.88 21.83
N ALA A 109 24.96 1.72 21.80
CA ALA A 109 26.11 1.42 22.68
C ALA A 109 27.45 2.01 22.18
N GLY A 110 27.50 2.55 20.95
CA GLY A 110 28.68 3.16 20.33
C GLY A 110 28.64 4.69 20.23
N ALA A 111 27.63 5.34 20.83
CA ALA A 111 27.47 6.78 20.93
C ALA A 111 27.65 7.24 22.38
#